data_AF-A0AA88Y288-F1
#
_entry.id   AF-A0AA88Y288-F1
#
_cell.length_a   1.000
_cell.length_b   1.000
_cell.length_c   1.000
_cell.angle_alpha   90.00
_cell.angle_beta   90.00
_cell.angle_gamma   90.00
#
_symmetry.space_group_name_H-M   'P 1'
#
loop_
_entity.id
_entity.type
_entity.pdbx_description
1 polymer ?
#
loop_
_entity_poly.entity_id
_entity_poly.type
_entity_poly.pdbx_seq_one_letter_code
_entity_poly.pdbx_strand_id
1 'polypeptide(L)'
;MTSKERGGVWNDWVGDLFAPTIDLGVEDILQGVDKDNAVKSKIKRVSVLDPERVKEIYERVHMMTVLDKEMKEKQTEKAEGKASSTVTESKDHPVEKASKVEDLDLNDSCIWNTNEIKVIRKVMKTIKDQNMKLKVRNRELEKRNSELEGKNFGQEEELEKLKIKLKEVIKANSRLKIHCEHLQSEFDLTNARMTAMEQVFKEVSEEKASMAREVQEIRINSDKDRMDKTRLEVKLESLQREATSQQMAAIDSVKLQCQGEIMKLNEQIKDLTTELNKERKLHRTTKKGLDHLRNHFASLPMSHILPPNSVRQDEIDEFQY
;
A
#
# COMPACT_ATOMS: atom_id res chain seq x y z
N MET A 1 18.54 2.95 56.36
CA MET A 1 18.87 3.71 55.14
C MET A 1 17.75 3.50 54.14
N THR A 2 16.93 4.52 53.97
CA THR A 2 15.76 4.57 53.09
C THR A 2 16.22 4.83 51.65
N SER A 3 16.02 3.87 50.75
CA SER A 3 16.21 4.12 49.31
C SER A 3 14.85 4.27 48.65
N LYS A 4 14.57 5.53 48.37
CA LYS A 4 13.38 6.11 47.77
C LYS A 4 13.37 5.86 46.27
N GLU A 5 12.16 5.64 45.77
CA GLU A 5 11.73 5.44 44.39
C GLU A 5 12.39 6.39 43.39
N ARG A 6 12.73 5.85 42.21
CA ARG A 6 12.82 6.61 40.95
C ARG A 6 12.28 5.75 39.82
N GLY A 7 10.96 5.57 39.81
CA GLY A 7 10.23 5.30 38.57
C GLY A 7 10.19 6.62 37.79
N GLY A 8 10.84 6.65 36.63
CA GLY A 8 10.83 7.81 35.74
C GLY A 8 9.43 8.03 35.20
N VAL A 9 8.68 8.93 35.81
CA VAL A 9 7.47 9.50 35.23
C VAL A 9 7.94 10.47 34.15
N TRP A 10 7.79 10.07 32.89
CA TRP A 10 7.90 11.00 31.78
C TRP A 10 6.68 11.92 31.87
N ASN A 11 6.90 13.19 32.21
CA ASN A 11 5.85 14.20 32.18
C ASN A 11 5.36 14.35 30.74
N ASP A 12 4.23 13.72 30.43
CA ASP A 12 3.47 13.92 29.19
C ASP A 12 2.72 15.25 29.29
N TRP A 13 3.48 16.35 29.21
CA TRP A 13 2.97 17.71 29.27
C TRP A 13 1.99 18.01 28.11
N VAL A 14 2.05 17.22 27.04
CA VAL A 14 1.12 17.31 25.92
C VAL A 14 -0.23 16.70 26.29
N GLY A 15 -0.22 15.55 26.98
CA GLY A 15 -1.42 14.94 27.56
C GLY A 15 -2.11 15.81 28.63
N ASP A 16 -1.34 16.53 29.45
CA ASP A 16 -1.88 17.40 30.50
C ASP A 16 -2.49 18.71 29.95
N LEU A 17 -1.92 19.27 28.88
CA LEU A 17 -2.42 20.50 28.25
C LEU A 17 -3.56 20.26 27.24
N PHE A 18 -3.63 19.05 26.69
CA PHE A 18 -4.63 18.64 25.70
C PHE A 18 -5.26 17.29 26.06
N ALA A 19 -5.74 17.17 27.30
CA ALA A 19 -6.50 15.99 27.72
C ALA A 19 -7.67 15.78 26.74
N PRO A 20 -7.75 14.61 26.05
CA PRO A 20 -8.83 14.34 25.12
C PRO A 20 -10.16 14.48 25.85
N THR A 21 -11.06 15.32 25.35
CA THR A 21 -12.38 15.54 25.96
C THR A 21 -13.33 14.35 25.74
N ILE A 22 -12.81 13.24 25.23
CA ILE A 22 -13.54 12.06 24.82
C ILE A 22 -12.82 10.86 25.44
N ASP A 23 -13.37 10.38 26.55
CA ASP A 23 -13.01 9.09 27.14
C ASP A 23 -13.55 7.98 26.22
N LEU A 24 -12.74 7.56 25.25
CA LEU A 24 -12.97 6.33 24.49
C LEU A 24 -11.83 5.36 24.81
N GLY A 25 -12.17 4.29 25.50
CA GLY A 25 -11.23 3.22 25.83
C GLY A 25 -10.82 2.45 24.57
N VAL A 26 -9.69 1.75 24.64
CA VAL A 26 -9.24 0.85 23.56
C VAL A 26 -10.30 -0.24 23.31
N GLU A 27 -11.06 -0.58 24.35
CA GLU A 27 -12.23 -1.46 24.29
C GLU A 27 -13.36 -0.90 23.40
N ASP A 28 -13.60 0.43 23.38
CA ASP A 28 -14.66 1.06 22.58
C ASP A 28 -14.31 1.14 21.09
N ILE A 29 -13.01 1.08 20.75
CA ILE A 29 -12.53 1.06 19.36
C ILE A 29 -12.62 -0.36 18.76
N LEU A 30 -12.50 -1.39 19.60
CA LEU A 30 -12.59 -2.79 19.20
C LEU A 30 -14.02 -3.31 19.13
N GLN A 31 -14.96 -2.68 19.85
CA GLN A 31 -16.38 -2.97 19.74
C GLN A 31 -16.95 -2.20 18.54
N GLY A 32 -16.87 -2.83 17.37
CA GLY A 32 -17.38 -2.29 16.12
C GLY A 32 -18.77 -1.68 16.27
N VAL A 33 -18.90 -0.42 15.83
CA VAL A 33 -20.13 0.38 15.87
C VAL A 33 -21.34 -0.43 15.42
N ASP A 34 -22.23 -0.75 16.37
CA ASP A 34 -23.58 -1.23 16.07
C ASP A 34 -24.26 -0.20 15.16
N LYS A 35 -24.69 -0.66 13.99
CA LYS A 35 -25.18 0.15 12.87
C LYS A 35 -26.50 0.89 13.10
N ASP A 36 -27.03 0.93 14.32
CA ASP A 36 -28.40 1.36 14.59
C ASP A 36 -28.55 2.76 15.21
N ASN A 37 -27.47 3.47 15.54
CA ASN A 37 -27.54 4.85 16.06
C ASN A 37 -26.86 5.92 15.19
N ALA A 38 -26.82 5.71 13.86
CA ALA A 38 -26.49 6.79 12.93
C ALA A 38 -27.64 7.80 12.85
N VAL A 39 -27.44 8.95 13.50
CA VAL A 39 -28.26 10.16 13.38
C VAL A 39 -28.66 10.38 11.91
N LYS A 40 -29.97 10.33 11.65
CA LYS A 40 -30.59 10.48 10.32
C LYS A 40 -30.33 11.88 9.75
N SER A 41 -29.17 12.07 9.13
CA SER A 41 -28.92 13.19 8.22
C SER A 41 -29.72 12.94 6.93
N LYS A 42 -30.69 13.81 6.66
CA LYS A 42 -31.69 13.70 5.58
C LYS A 42 -31.14 13.89 4.15
N ILE A 43 -29.84 13.76 3.93
CA ILE A 43 -29.23 13.93 2.61
C ILE A 43 -28.34 12.73 2.31
N LYS A 44 -28.94 11.71 1.67
CA LYS A 44 -28.19 10.59 1.08
C LYS A 44 -27.36 11.12 -0.08
N ARG A 45 -26.04 11.27 0.12
CA ARG A 45 -25.10 11.37 -1.00
C ARG A 45 -25.11 10.03 -1.72
N VAL A 46 -25.58 10.04 -2.97
CA VAL A 46 -25.64 8.86 -3.82
C VAL A 46 -24.24 8.57 -4.34
N SER A 47 -23.76 7.35 -4.10
CA SER A 47 -22.55 6.81 -4.74
C SER A 47 -22.77 6.77 -6.25
N VAL A 48 -21.85 7.38 -7.01
CA VAL A 48 -21.91 7.56 -8.48
C VAL A 48 -21.73 6.24 -9.26
N LEU A 49 -21.66 5.09 -8.58
CA LEU A 49 -21.24 3.81 -9.17
C LEU A 49 -22.36 2.76 -9.31
N ASP A 50 -23.63 3.12 -9.13
CA ASP A 50 -24.75 2.17 -9.25
C ASP A 50 -25.69 2.52 -10.43
N PRO A 51 -25.46 1.95 -11.63
CA PRO A 51 -26.16 2.35 -12.86
C PRO A 51 -27.68 2.10 -12.83
N GLU A 52 -28.15 1.11 -12.07
CA GLU A 52 -29.58 0.83 -11.93
C GLU A 52 -30.30 1.92 -11.13
N ARG A 53 -29.63 2.45 -10.10
CA ARG A 53 -30.19 3.50 -9.25
C ARG A 53 -30.22 4.86 -9.91
N VAL A 54 -29.25 5.13 -10.79
CA VAL A 54 -29.27 6.31 -11.66
C VAL A 54 -30.41 6.21 -12.67
N LYS A 55 -30.67 5.01 -13.23
CA LYS A 55 -31.81 4.77 -14.12
C LYS A 55 -33.15 4.99 -13.43
N GLU A 56 -33.33 4.50 -12.19
CA GLU A 56 -34.54 4.75 -11.39
C GLU A 56 -34.78 6.25 -11.11
N ILE A 57 -33.72 7.01 -10.83
CA ILE A 57 -33.82 8.45 -10.60
C ILE A 57 -34.23 9.17 -11.90
N TYR A 58 -33.63 8.78 -13.02
CA TYR A 58 -33.98 9.34 -14.33
C TYR A 58 -35.42 9.04 -14.71
N GLU A 59 -35.89 7.80 -14.53
CA GLU A 59 -37.28 7.42 -14.78
C GLU A 59 -38.25 8.19 -13.87
N ARG A 60 -37.91 8.38 -12.59
CA ARG A 60 -38.73 9.16 -11.66
C ARG A 60 -38.83 10.64 -12.04
N VAL A 61 -37.70 11.26 -12.41
CA VAL A 61 -37.68 12.67 -12.85
C VAL A 61 -38.41 12.82 -14.19
N HIS A 62 -38.28 11.84 -15.08
CA HIS A 62 -39.00 11.81 -16.35
C HIS A 62 -40.52 11.73 -16.14
N MET A 63 -41.01 10.85 -15.25
CA MET A 63 -42.44 10.81 -14.92
C MET A 63 -42.93 12.11 -14.28
N MET A 64 -42.13 12.73 -13.41
CA MET A 64 -42.52 14.01 -12.78
C MET A 64 -42.63 15.15 -13.81
N THR A 65 -41.71 15.19 -14.79
CA THR A 65 -41.74 16.21 -15.85
C THR A 65 -42.84 15.96 -16.88
N VAL A 66 -43.23 14.71 -17.13
CA VAL A 66 -44.38 14.38 -17.97
C VAL A 66 -45.69 14.78 -17.28
N LEU A 67 -45.84 14.48 -15.99
CA LEU A 67 -47.02 14.87 -15.21
C LEU A 67 -47.14 16.39 -15.05
N ASP A 68 -46.03 17.12 -14.86
CA ASP A 68 -46.03 18.59 -14.81
C ASP A 68 -46.39 19.22 -16.17
N LYS A 69 -46.03 18.58 -17.30
CA LYS A 69 -46.47 19.03 -18.63
C LYS A 69 -47.97 18.85 -18.82
N GLU A 70 -48.53 17.69 -18.46
CA GLU A 70 -49.97 17.44 -18.53
C GLU A 70 -50.79 18.38 -17.62
N MET A 71 -50.26 18.73 -16.44
CA MET A 71 -50.89 19.69 -15.53
C MET A 71 -50.86 21.12 -16.06
N LYS A 72 -49.81 21.50 -16.80
CA LYS A 72 -49.74 22.81 -17.46
C LYS A 72 -50.66 22.91 -18.67
N GLU A 73 -50.78 21.85 -19.46
CA GLU A 73 -51.73 21.79 -20.60
C GLU A 73 -53.18 21.91 -20.13
N LYS A 74 -53.54 21.28 -19.01
CA LYS A 74 -54.88 21.43 -18.38
C LYS A 74 -55.13 22.81 -17.77
N GLN A 75 -54.10 23.58 -17.43
CA GLN A 75 -54.25 24.96 -16.96
C GLN A 75 -54.40 25.95 -18.11
N THR A 76 -53.76 25.70 -19.26
CA THR A 76 -53.93 26.54 -20.45
C THR A 76 -55.33 26.39 -21.07
N GLU A 77 -55.93 25.20 -21.03
CA GLU A 77 -57.32 24.99 -21.51
C GLU A 77 -58.39 25.67 -20.63
N LYS A 78 -58.10 25.97 -19.35
CA LYS A 78 -59.03 26.68 -18.45
C LYS A 78 -58.91 28.21 -18.51
N ALA A 79 -57.86 28.75 -19.13
CA ALA A 79 -57.62 30.19 -19.21
C ALA A 79 -58.32 30.88 -20.40
N GLU A 80 -58.76 30.14 -21.42
CA GLU A 80 -59.48 30.70 -22.58
C GLU A 80 -60.99 30.88 -22.36
N GLY A 81 -61.53 30.49 -21.20
CA GLY A 81 -62.98 30.43 -20.94
C GLY A 81 -63.61 31.59 -20.14
N LYS A 82 -62.92 32.71 -19.86
CA LYS A 82 -63.51 33.76 -18.99
C LYS A 82 -63.04 35.19 -19.31
N ALA A 83 -63.61 35.76 -20.36
CA ALA A 83 -63.69 37.20 -20.55
C ALA A 83 -65.10 37.58 -21.01
N SER A 84 -65.95 38.04 -20.08
CA SER A 84 -67.15 38.81 -20.43
C SER A 84 -67.68 39.61 -19.24
N SER A 85 -67.82 40.92 -19.49
CA SER A 85 -68.79 41.87 -18.93
C SER A 85 -68.78 42.18 -17.43
N THR A 86 -68.64 43.46 -17.07
CA THR A 86 -69.74 44.24 -16.45
C THR A 86 -69.43 45.75 -16.56
N VAL A 87 -70.35 46.47 -17.21
CA VAL A 87 -70.49 47.93 -17.32
C VAL A 87 -71.69 48.33 -16.46
N THR A 88 -71.60 49.41 -15.67
CA THR A 88 -72.74 50.14 -15.06
C THR A 88 -72.28 51.58 -14.79
N GLU A 89 -72.62 52.58 -15.61
CA GLU A 89 -73.83 53.43 -15.61
C GLU A 89 -74.13 54.21 -14.30
N SER A 90 -73.82 55.51 -14.38
CA SER A 90 -74.68 56.69 -14.18
C SER A 90 -75.71 56.73 -13.04
N LYS A 91 -75.67 57.81 -12.23
CA LYS A 91 -76.89 58.46 -11.70
C LYS A 91 -76.66 59.92 -11.25
N ASP A 92 -77.65 60.72 -11.62
CA ASP A 92 -77.79 62.17 -11.54
C ASP A 92 -78.21 62.75 -10.16
N HIS A 93 -77.98 64.07 -10.05
CA HIS A 93 -78.77 65.13 -9.37
C HIS A 93 -78.75 65.26 -7.82
N PRO A 94 -79.12 66.44 -7.21
CA PRO A 94 -79.40 67.78 -7.77
C PRO A 94 -78.80 69.00 -7.00
N VAL A 95 -79.00 70.14 -7.67
CA VAL A 95 -78.95 71.57 -7.30
C VAL A 95 -79.65 71.95 -5.97
N GLU A 96 -79.02 72.83 -5.18
CA GLU A 96 -79.59 73.87 -4.29
C GLU A 96 -78.46 74.89 -3.97
N LYS A 97 -78.59 76.20 -3.74
CA LYS A 97 -79.68 77.20 -3.79
C LYS A 97 -79.01 78.59 -3.79
N ALA A 98 -79.50 79.44 -4.69
CA ALA A 98 -79.78 80.87 -4.54
C ALA A 98 -78.95 81.74 -3.55
N SER A 99 -77.98 82.51 -4.07
CA SER A 99 -77.59 83.81 -3.52
C SER A 99 -78.29 84.93 -4.32
N LYS A 100 -79.09 85.74 -3.61
CA LYS A 100 -79.75 86.95 -4.10
C LYS A 100 -78.69 87.88 -4.73
N VAL A 101 -78.86 88.18 -6.02
CA VAL A 101 -78.22 89.33 -6.65
C VAL A 101 -79.32 90.35 -6.83
N GLU A 102 -79.19 91.46 -6.11
CA GLU A 102 -79.98 92.66 -6.28
C GLU A 102 -79.79 93.16 -7.72
N ASP A 103 -80.90 93.40 -8.42
CA ASP A 103 -80.92 94.09 -9.72
C ASP A 103 -80.40 95.52 -9.53
N LEU A 104 -79.08 95.69 -9.67
CA LEU A 104 -78.49 96.99 -9.97
C LEU A 104 -78.67 97.24 -11.46
N ASP A 105 -79.59 98.14 -11.79
CA ASP A 105 -79.82 98.64 -13.14
C ASP A 105 -78.55 99.33 -13.66
N LEU A 106 -77.74 98.58 -14.40
CA LEU A 106 -76.44 98.99 -14.96
C LEU A 106 -76.55 99.88 -16.20
N ASN A 107 -77.75 100.32 -16.57
CA ASN A 107 -77.96 101.09 -17.80
C ASN A 107 -77.56 102.57 -17.69
N ASP A 108 -77.45 103.13 -16.47
CA ASP A 108 -77.12 104.56 -16.27
C ASP A 108 -75.67 104.85 -15.86
N SER A 109 -74.80 103.83 -15.79
CA SER A 109 -73.36 103.99 -15.48
C SER A 109 -72.47 103.18 -16.41
N CYS A 110 -72.85 103.08 -17.69
CA CYS A 110 -72.03 102.42 -18.70
C CYS A 110 -71.23 103.45 -19.49
N ILE A 111 -69.95 103.65 -19.10
CA ILE A 111 -69.00 104.56 -19.78
C ILE A 111 -68.58 104.00 -21.17
N TRP A 112 -69.00 102.77 -21.49
CA TRP A 112 -68.54 102.03 -22.67
C TRP A 112 -69.61 102.03 -23.75
N ASN A 113 -69.21 102.30 -24.98
CA ASN A 113 -70.14 102.20 -26.10
C ASN A 113 -70.44 100.73 -26.42
N THR A 114 -71.58 100.47 -27.07
CA THR A 114 -72.04 99.09 -27.37
C THR A 114 -71.03 98.29 -28.21
N ASN A 115 -70.20 98.97 -29.01
CA ASN A 115 -69.17 98.33 -29.84
C ASN A 115 -67.96 97.88 -29.00
N GLU A 116 -67.51 98.70 -28.06
CA GLU A 116 -66.44 98.37 -27.09
C GLU A 116 -66.84 97.17 -26.23
N ILE A 117 -68.09 97.15 -25.73
CA ILE A 117 -68.63 96.02 -24.97
C ILE A 117 -68.63 94.74 -25.82
N LYS A 118 -68.99 94.81 -27.11
CA LYS A 118 -68.95 93.66 -28.03
C LYS A 118 -67.53 93.14 -28.23
N VAL A 119 -66.56 94.03 -28.43
CA VAL A 119 -65.13 93.67 -28.57
C VAL A 119 -64.64 92.99 -27.29
N ILE A 120 -64.96 93.55 -26.12
CA ILE A 120 -64.50 93.04 -24.84
C ILE A 120 -65.15 91.70 -24.50
N ARG A 121 -66.44 91.51 -24.81
CA ARG A 121 -67.09 90.19 -24.72
C ARG A 121 -66.45 89.16 -25.65
N LYS A 122 -66.06 89.55 -26.87
CA LYS A 122 -65.38 88.66 -27.83
C LYS A 122 -63.99 88.26 -27.35
N VAL A 123 -63.21 89.21 -26.84
CA VAL A 123 -61.88 88.96 -26.25
C VAL A 123 -62.01 88.11 -24.99
N MET A 124 -62.95 88.43 -24.09
CA MET A 124 -63.21 87.65 -22.87
C MET A 124 -63.61 86.21 -23.20
N LYS A 125 -64.46 86.00 -24.22
CA LYS A 125 -64.80 84.65 -24.69
C LYS A 125 -63.58 83.91 -25.22
N THR A 126 -62.77 84.58 -26.05
CA THR A 126 -61.52 84.00 -26.60
C THR A 126 -60.55 83.61 -25.49
N ILE A 127 -60.34 84.48 -24.50
CA ILE A 127 -59.47 84.21 -23.34
C ILE A 127 -60.04 83.07 -22.49
N LYS A 128 -61.36 83.02 -22.26
CA LYS A 128 -62.00 81.90 -21.54
C LYS A 128 -61.79 80.57 -22.28
N ASP A 129 -61.96 80.54 -23.59
CA ASP A 129 -61.74 79.35 -24.42
C ASP A 129 -60.26 78.93 -24.40
N GLN A 130 -59.33 79.88 -24.49
CA GLN A 130 -57.89 79.61 -24.38
C GLN A 130 -57.50 79.09 -23.00
N ASN A 131 -58.02 79.69 -21.93
CA ASN A 131 -57.77 79.27 -20.55
C ASN A 131 -58.32 77.86 -20.31
N MET A 132 -59.51 77.54 -20.85
CA MET A 132 -60.06 76.19 -20.80
C MET A 132 -59.15 75.17 -21.52
N LYS A 133 -58.69 75.49 -22.74
CA LYS A 133 -57.74 74.63 -23.49
C LYS A 133 -56.42 74.42 -22.74
N LEU A 134 -55.87 75.48 -22.14
CA LEU A 134 -54.63 75.39 -21.35
C LEU A 134 -54.83 74.54 -20.09
N LYS A 135 -55.97 74.67 -19.39
CA LYS A 135 -56.29 73.83 -18.23
C LYS A 135 -56.39 72.35 -18.59
N VAL A 136 -57.03 72.02 -19.73
CA VAL A 136 -57.08 70.63 -20.22
C VAL A 136 -55.68 70.12 -20.53
N ARG A 137 -54.88 70.88 -21.29
CA ARG A 137 -53.50 70.49 -21.61
C ARG A 137 -52.62 70.33 -20.37
N ASN A 138 -52.78 71.19 -19.37
CA ASN A 138 -52.01 71.09 -18.12
C ASN A 138 -52.37 69.80 -17.37
N ARG A 139 -53.65 69.44 -17.28
CA ARG A 139 -54.09 68.16 -16.68
C ARG A 139 -53.54 66.95 -17.43
N GLU A 140 -53.49 67.00 -18.77
CA GLU A 140 -52.91 65.93 -19.59
C GLU A 140 -51.39 65.80 -19.36
N LEU A 141 -50.68 66.92 -19.25
CA LEU A 141 -49.24 66.92 -18.95
C LEU A 141 -48.95 66.43 -17.54
N GLU A 142 -49.73 66.86 -16.53
CA GLU A 142 -49.63 66.37 -15.15
C GLU A 142 -49.85 64.86 -15.09
N LYS A 143 -50.88 64.34 -15.79
CA LYS A 143 -51.13 62.90 -15.90
C LYS A 143 -49.94 62.17 -16.53
N ARG A 144 -49.43 62.68 -17.66
CA ARG A 144 -48.27 62.09 -18.35
C ARG A 144 -47.02 62.11 -17.48
N ASN A 145 -46.79 63.19 -16.73
CA ASN A 145 -45.64 63.31 -15.84
C ASN A 145 -45.73 62.28 -14.70
N SER A 146 -46.90 62.13 -14.08
CA SER A 146 -47.14 61.11 -13.06
C SER A 146 -46.94 59.68 -13.59
N GLU A 147 -47.40 59.39 -14.82
CA GLU A 147 -47.14 58.10 -15.47
C GLU A 147 -45.65 57.84 -15.73
N LEU A 148 -44.90 58.88 -16.13
CA LEU A 148 -43.45 58.78 -16.36
C LEU A 148 -42.66 58.62 -15.06
N GLU A 149 -43.02 59.35 -14.01
CA GLU A 149 -42.43 59.20 -12.67
C GLU A 149 -42.65 57.79 -12.14
N GLY A 150 -43.87 57.25 -12.27
CA GLY A 150 -44.17 55.86 -11.89
C GLY A 150 -43.34 54.84 -12.67
N LYS A 151 -43.16 55.04 -13.98
CA LYS A 151 -42.29 54.18 -14.81
C LYS A 151 -40.83 54.28 -14.41
N ASN A 152 -40.33 55.49 -14.17
CA ASN A 152 -38.94 55.71 -13.78
C ASN A 152 -38.64 55.05 -12.43
N PHE A 153 -39.53 55.22 -11.45
CA PHE A 153 -39.44 54.56 -10.15
C PHE A 153 -39.44 53.03 -10.28
N GLY A 154 -40.34 52.47 -11.11
CA GLY A 154 -40.35 51.02 -11.38
C GLY A 154 -39.05 50.51 -12.01
N GLN A 155 -38.49 51.26 -12.96
CA GLN A 155 -37.20 50.93 -13.59
C GLN A 155 -36.04 51.01 -12.60
N GLU A 156 -36.03 52.00 -11.70
CA GLU A 156 -35.02 52.13 -10.65
C GLU A 156 -35.05 50.93 -9.69
N GLU A 157 -36.24 50.49 -9.27
CA GLU A 157 -36.37 49.30 -8.43
C GLU A 157 -35.89 48.01 -9.13
N GLU A 158 -36.24 47.83 -10.41
CA GLU A 158 -35.79 46.68 -11.20
C GLU A 158 -34.27 46.66 -11.36
N LEU A 159 -33.69 47.83 -11.61
CA LEU A 159 -32.24 48.00 -11.74
C LEU A 159 -31.54 47.64 -10.44
N GLU A 160 -32.07 48.07 -9.28
CA GLU A 160 -31.48 47.72 -7.99
C GLU A 160 -31.62 46.21 -7.68
N LYS A 161 -32.77 45.59 -7.99
CA LYS A 161 -32.94 44.13 -7.88
C LYS A 161 -31.93 43.38 -8.75
N LEU A 162 -31.68 43.84 -9.97
CA LEU A 162 -30.68 43.27 -10.88
C LEU A 162 -29.25 43.45 -10.36
N LYS A 163 -28.90 44.61 -9.80
CA LYS A 163 -27.59 44.84 -9.17
C LYS A 163 -27.32 43.88 -8.02
N ILE A 164 -28.33 43.65 -7.16
CA ILE A 164 -28.20 42.70 -6.04
C ILE A 164 -27.95 41.28 -6.59
N LYS A 165 -28.77 40.82 -7.54
CA LYS A 165 -28.60 39.51 -8.20
C LYS A 165 -27.23 39.37 -8.85
N LEU A 166 -26.75 40.40 -9.55
CA LEU A 166 -25.44 40.40 -10.18
C LEU A 166 -24.32 40.23 -9.14
N LYS A 167 -24.39 40.93 -8.00
CA LYS A 167 -23.42 40.76 -6.90
C LYS A 167 -23.43 39.34 -6.35
N GLU A 168 -24.60 38.72 -6.20
CA GLU A 168 -24.71 37.32 -5.75
C GLU A 168 -24.10 36.33 -6.74
N VAL A 169 -24.36 36.52 -8.04
CA VAL A 169 -23.78 35.70 -9.11
C VAL A 169 -22.26 35.85 -9.15
N ILE A 170 -21.72 37.06 -9.01
CA ILE A 170 -20.28 37.30 -8.94
C ILE A 170 -19.66 36.54 -7.76
N LYS A 171 -20.29 36.59 -6.57
CA LYS A 171 -19.83 35.83 -5.39
C LYS A 171 -19.96 34.31 -5.57
N ALA A 172 -20.98 33.84 -6.28
CA ALA A 172 -21.11 32.41 -6.60
C ALA A 172 -20.02 31.96 -7.57
N ASN A 173 -19.74 32.77 -8.59
CA ASN A 173 -18.69 32.48 -9.57
C ASN A 173 -17.29 32.50 -8.94
N SER A 174 -16.99 33.46 -8.06
CA SER A 174 -15.70 33.46 -7.34
C SER A 174 -15.52 32.22 -6.45
N ARG A 175 -16.57 31.78 -5.76
CA ARG A 175 -16.55 30.51 -4.99
C ARG A 175 -16.31 29.30 -5.88
N LEU A 176 -16.98 29.25 -7.04
CA LEU A 176 -16.80 28.17 -8.00
C LEU A 176 -15.37 28.15 -8.55
N LYS A 177 -14.80 29.31 -8.86
CA LYS A 177 -13.41 29.44 -9.31
C LYS A 177 -12.44 28.86 -8.28
N ILE A 178 -12.57 29.23 -7.01
CA ILE A 178 -11.73 28.69 -5.92
C ILE A 178 -11.87 27.16 -5.84
N HIS A 179 -13.09 26.63 -5.98
CA HIS A 179 -13.32 25.19 -5.96
C HIS A 179 -12.67 24.48 -7.15
N CYS A 180 -12.73 25.06 -8.35
CA CYS A 180 -12.06 24.52 -9.53
C CYS A 180 -10.52 24.53 -9.36
N GLU A 181 -9.96 25.61 -8.84
CA GLU A 181 -8.52 25.72 -8.55
C GLU A 181 -8.07 24.68 -7.51
N HIS A 182 -8.86 24.49 -6.45
CA HIS A 182 -8.59 23.47 -5.43
C HIS A 182 -8.67 22.05 -6.03
N LEU A 183 -9.71 21.74 -6.79
CA LEU A 183 -9.84 20.44 -7.46
C LEU A 183 -8.69 20.18 -8.44
N GLN A 184 -8.24 21.19 -9.17
CA GLN A 184 -7.09 21.06 -10.06
C GLN A 184 -5.82 20.73 -9.28
N SER A 185 -5.59 21.40 -8.14
CA SER A 185 -4.44 21.11 -7.28
C SER A 185 -4.48 19.70 -6.69
N GLU A 186 -5.66 19.22 -6.27
CA GLU A 186 -5.83 17.84 -5.80
C GLU A 186 -5.61 16.82 -6.93
N PHE A 187 -6.09 17.12 -8.13
CA PHE A 187 -5.86 16.30 -9.32
C PHE A 187 -4.36 16.21 -9.64
N ASP A 188 -3.65 17.34 -9.66
CA ASP A 188 -2.21 17.37 -9.95
C ASP A 188 -1.42 16.62 -8.88
N LEU A 189 -1.77 16.77 -7.60
CA LEU A 189 -1.16 16.04 -6.49
C LEU A 189 -1.39 14.53 -6.61
N THR A 190 -2.63 14.12 -6.88
CA THR A 190 -2.96 12.69 -7.02
C THR A 190 -2.29 12.08 -8.25
N ASN A 191 -2.18 12.81 -9.35
CA ASN A 191 -1.46 12.39 -10.55
C ASN A 191 0.06 12.24 -10.30
N ALA A 192 0.66 13.16 -9.56
CA ALA A 192 2.06 13.05 -9.14
C ALA A 192 2.28 11.81 -8.25
N ARG A 193 1.38 11.56 -7.29
CA ARG A 193 1.43 10.35 -6.44
C ARG A 193 1.27 9.06 -7.26
N MET A 194 0.38 9.05 -8.25
CA MET A 194 0.20 7.91 -9.16
C MET A 194 1.48 7.63 -9.95
N THR A 195 2.09 8.67 -10.54
CA THR A 195 3.34 8.55 -11.29
C THR A 195 4.48 8.01 -10.43
N ALA A 196 4.61 8.49 -9.19
CA ALA A 196 5.60 7.97 -8.24
C ALA A 196 5.35 6.50 -7.88
N MET A 197 4.09 6.11 -7.70
CA MET A 197 3.72 4.72 -7.40
C MET A 197 3.97 3.78 -8.58
N GLU A 198 3.74 4.24 -9.81
CA GLU A 198 4.10 3.50 -11.03
C GLU A 198 5.61 3.28 -11.14
N GLN A 199 6.42 4.27 -10.76
CA GLN A 199 7.88 4.13 -10.73
C GLN A 199 8.31 3.08 -9.70
N VAL A 200 7.80 3.15 -8.47
CA VAL A 200 8.08 2.15 -7.43
C VAL A 200 7.65 0.75 -7.89
N PHE A 201 6.50 0.63 -8.57
CA PHE A 201 6.04 -0.65 -9.09
C PHE A 201 6.98 -1.22 -10.17
N LYS A 202 7.54 -0.37 -11.04
CA LYS A 202 8.55 -0.78 -12.01
C LYS A 202 9.82 -1.26 -11.32
N GLU A 203 10.34 -0.50 -10.35
CA GLU A 203 11.53 -0.86 -9.57
C GLU A 203 11.35 -2.22 -8.86
N VAL A 204 10.22 -2.43 -8.17
CA VAL A 204 9.89 -3.70 -7.51
C VAL A 204 9.78 -4.85 -8.51
N SER A 205 9.23 -4.60 -9.70
CA SER A 205 9.11 -5.62 -10.74
C SER A 205 10.48 -6.03 -11.31
N GLU A 206 11.37 -5.07 -11.50
CA GLU A 206 12.75 -5.30 -11.94
C GLU A 206 13.56 -6.06 -10.87
N GLU A 207 13.45 -5.65 -9.60
CA GLU A 207 14.09 -6.33 -8.47
C GLU A 207 13.60 -7.77 -8.34
N LYS A 208 12.28 -8.00 -8.42
CA LYS A 208 11.68 -9.34 -8.42
C LYS A 208 12.22 -10.19 -9.56
N ALA A 209 12.38 -9.62 -10.76
CA ALA A 209 12.94 -10.33 -11.90
C ALA A 209 14.45 -10.61 -11.72
N SER A 210 15.21 -9.74 -11.04
CA SER A 210 16.60 -10.00 -10.66
C SER A 210 16.69 -11.14 -9.66
N MET A 211 15.95 -11.07 -8.55
CA MET A 211 15.92 -12.11 -7.52
C MET A 211 15.49 -13.47 -8.09
N ALA A 212 14.52 -13.50 -9.01
CA ALA A 212 14.10 -14.74 -9.66
C ALA A 212 15.25 -15.38 -10.47
N ARG A 213 16.07 -14.58 -11.16
CA ARG A 213 17.26 -15.06 -11.88
C ARG A 213 18.33 -15.56 -10.91
N GLU A 214 18.59 -14.83 -9.82
CA GLU A 214 19.55 -15.25 -8.79
C GLU A 214 19.14 -16.57 -8.13
N VAL A 215 17.85 -16.74 -7.80
CA VAL A 215 17.33 -18.01 -7.25
C VAL A 215 17.52 -19.15 -8.24
N GLN A 216 17.29 -18.91 -9.54
CA GLN A 216 17.52 -19.93 -10.57
C GLN A 216 19.01 -20.29 -10.68
N GLU A 217 19.91 -19.31 -10.64
CA GLU A 217 21.35 -19.51 -10.68
C GLU A 217 21.85 -20.30 -9.45
N ILE A 218 21.40 -19.92 -8.25
CA ILE A 218 21.72 -20.64 -7.00
C ILE A 218 21.23 -22.09 -7.08
N ARG A 219 20.04 -22.35 -7.63
CA ARG A 219 19.53 -23.72 -7.82
C ARG A 219 20.42 -24.53 -8.76
N ILE A 220 20.81 -23.95 -9.90
CA ILE A 220 21.72 -24.60 -10.86
C ILE A 220 23.06 -24.92 -10.19
N ASN A 221 23.63 -23.97 -9.46
CA ASN A 221 24.90 -24.18 -8.74
C ASN A 221 24.77 -25.24 -7.65
N SER A 222 23.67 -25.24 -6.88
CA SER A 222 23.40 -26.26 -5.86
C SER A 222 23.26 -27.66 -6.46
N ASP A 223 22.59 -27.80 -7.60
CA ASP A 223 22.48 -29.06 -8.31
C ASP A 223 23.84 -29.53 -8.84
N LYS A 224 24.66 -28.61 -9.36
CA LYS A 224 26.03 -28.89 -9.80
C LYS A 224 26.90 -29.38 -8.64
N ASP A 225 26.89 -28.68 -7.51
CA ASP A 225 27.63 -29.06 -6.31
C ASP A 225 27.17 -30.43 -5.78
N ARG A 226 25.87 -30.73 -5.84
CA ARG A 226 25.33 -32.06 -5.50
C ARG A 226 25.88 -33.14 -6.43
N MET A 227 25.92 -32.88 -7.74
CA MET A 227 26.50 -33.82 -8.71
C MET A 227 28.00 -34.02 -8.48
N ASP A 228 28.75 -32.96 -8.19
CA ASP A 228 30.18 -33.05 -7.90
C ASP A 228 30.46 -33.80 -6.59
N LYS A 229 29.66 -33.56 -5.55
CA LYS A 229 29.74 -34.31 -4.29
C LYS A 229 29.53 -35.81 -4.51
N THR A 230 28.45 -36.20 -5.18
CA THR A 230 28.18 -37.63 -5.46
C THR A 230 29.27 -38.27 -6.30
N ARG A 231 29.81 -37.57 -7.30
CA ARG A 231 30.97 -38.03 -8.09
C ARG A 231 32.21 -38.24 -7.23
N LEU A 232 32.52 -37.31 -6.33
CA LEU A 232 33.66 -37.40 -5.43
C LEU A 232 33.50 -38.51 -4.39
N GLU A 233 32.29 -38.73 -3.87
CA GLU A 233 31.96 -39.84 -2.98
C GLU A 233 32.22 -41.19 -3.66
N VAL A 234 31.73 -41.40 -4.88
CA VAL A 234 32.00 -42.62 -5.66
C VAL A 234 33.50 -42.81 -5.91
N LYS A 235 34.23 -41.73 -6.22
CA LYS A 235 35.68 -41.79 -6.43
C LYS A 235 36.40 -42.18 -5.14
N LEU A 236 36.01 -41.61 -4.00
CA LEU A 236 36.59 -41.91 -2.70
C LEU A 236 36.36 -43.39 -2.33
N GLU A 237 35.14 -43.90 -2.51
CA GLU A 237 34.83 -45.31 -2.29
C GLU A 237 35.66 -46.24 -3.20
N SER A 238 35.86 -45.85 -4.46
CA SER A 238 36.67 -46.65 -5.40
C SER A 238 38.14 -46.70 -4.99
N LEU A 239 38.72 -45.57 -4.58
CA LEU A 239 40.10 -45.49 -4.08
C LEU A 239 40.26 -46.24 -2.76
N GLN A 240 39.26 -46.18 -1.88
CA GLN A 240 39.27 -46.93 -0.63
C GLN A 240 39.23 -48.44 -0.89
N ARG A 241 38.41 -48.91 -1.84
CA ARG A 241 38.39 -50.32 -2.27
C ARG A 241 39.70 -50.75 -2.92
N GLU A 242 40.31 -49.89 -3.73
CA GLU A 242 41.61 -50.17 -4.32
C GLU A 242 42.72 -50.26 -3.26
N ALA A 243 42.76 -49.32 -2.32
CA ALA A 243 43.74 -49.30 -1.23
C ALA A 243 43.60 -50.54 -0.33
N THR A 244 42.38 -50.96 0.02
CA THR A 244 42.17 -52.19 0.81
C THR A 244 42.57 -53.44 0.04
N SER A 245 42.29 -53.50 -1.27
CA SER A 245 42.74 -54.61 -2.12
C SER A 245 44.27 -54.67 -2.23
N GLN A 246 44.94 -53.52 -2.41
CA GLN A 246 46.40 -53.45 -2.46
C GLN A 246 47.02 -53.86 -1.11
N GLN A 247 46.42 -53.43 0.00
CA GLN A 247 46.85 -53.84 1.34
C GLN A 247 46.73 -55.35 1.54
N MET A 248 45.61 -55.97 1.15
CA MET A 248 45.44 -57.42 1.21
C MET A 248 46.48 -58.15 0.35
N ALA A 249 46.70 -57.70 -0.89
CA ALA A 249 47.71 -58.28 -1.78
C ALA A 249 49.14 -58.18 -1.19
N ALA A 250 49.46 -57.06 -0.55
CA ALA A 250 50.74 -56.88 0.14
C ALA A 250 50.90 -57.82 1.34
N ILE A 251 49.86 -57.97 2.16
CA ILE A 251 49.85 -58.91 3.30
C ILE A 251 50.05 -60.35 2.80
N ASP A 252 49.33 -60.75 1.75
CA ASP A 252 49.45 -62.10 1.18
C ASP A 252 50.84 -62.34 0.59
N SER A 253 51.43 -61.34 -0.08
CA SER A 253 52.79 -61.41 -0.59
C SER A 253 53.81 -61.62 0.54
N VAL A 254 53.72 -60.85 1.63
CA VAL A 254 54.61 -61.01 2.79
C VAL A 254 54.41 -62.37 3.45
N LYS A 255 53.16 -62.82 3.59
CA LYS A 255 52.83 -64.13 4.15
C LYS A 255 53.44 -65.27 3.33
N LEU A 256 53.33 -65.20 2.00
CA LEU A 256 53.96 -66.16 1.08
C LEU A 256 55.49 -66.15 1.20
N GLN A 257 56.11 -64.97 1.31
CA GLN A 257 57.56 -64.85 1.51
C GLN A 257 57.99 -65.50 2.82
N CYS A 258 57.34 -65.16 3.95
CA CYS A 258 57.64 -65.77 5.24
C CYS A 258 57.40 -67.29 5.24
N GLN A 259 56.33 -67.77 4.60
CA GLN A 259 56.11 -69.21 4.44
C GLN A 259 57.24 -69.89 3.67
N GLY A 260 57.72 -69.26 2.58
CA GLY A 260 58.87 -69.74 1.83
C GLY A 260 60.16 -69.79 2.66
N GLU A 261 60.42 -68.78 3.49
CA GLU A 261 61.55 -68.75 4.42
C GLU A 261 61.44 -69.84 5.50
N ILE A 262 60.25 -70.02 6.08
CA ILE A 262 59.98 -71.10 7.04
C ILE A 262 60.25 -72.46 6.40
N MET A 263 59.82 -72.68 5.15
CA MET A 263 60.11 -73.93 4.44
C MET A 263 61.61 -74.14 4.23
N LYS A 264 62.35 -73.12 3.80
CA LYS A 264 63.82 -73.19 3.63
C LYS A 264 64.54 -73.47 4.94
N LEU A 265 64.18 -72.78 6.03
CA LEU A 265 64.75 -73.01 7.36
C LEU A 265 64.44 -74.41 7.87
N ASN A 266 63.23 -74.91 7.67
CA ASN A 266 62.87 -76.28 8.03
C ASN A 266 63.66 -77.32 7.24
N GLU A 267 63.94 -77.06 5.97
CA GLU A 267 64.78 -77.92 5.13
C GLU A 267 66.23 -77.93 5.63
N GLN A 268 66.80 -76.77 5.94
CA GLN A 268 68.11 -76.67 6.58
C GLN A 268 68.17 -77.39 7.94
N ILE A 269 67.14 -77.25 8.78
CA ILE A 269 67.05 -77.98 10.05
C ILE A 269 67.05 -79.48 9.81
N LYS A 270 66.28 -79.97 8.83
CA LYS A 270 66.27 -81.39 8.46
C LYS A 270 67.65 -81.84 8.01
N ASP A 271 68.29 -81.10 7.11
CA ASP A 271 69.62 -81.42 6.60
C ASP A 271 70.65 -81.49 7.73
N LEU A 272 70.75 -80.44 8.56
CA LEU A 272 71.61 -80.41 9.74
C LEU A 272 71.29 -81.53 10.73
N THR A 273 70.01 -81.88 10.92
CA THR A 273 69.61 -83.00 11.77
C THR A 273 70.08 -84.33 11.20
N THR A 274 70.02 -84.52 9.87
CA THR A 274 70.54 -85.72 9.23
C THR A 274 72.06 -85.80 9.34
N GLU A 275 72.76 -84.67 9.19
CA GLU A 275 74.21 -84.57 9.29
C GLU A 275 74.70 -84.85 10.73
N LEU A 276 74.08 -84.21 11.73
CA LEU A 276 74.32 -84.50 13.15
C LEU A 276 74.09 -85.99 13.47
N ASN A 277 73.06 -86.61 12.90
CA ASN A 277 72.81 -88.03 13.12
C ASN A 277 73.86 -88.93 12.44
N LYS A 278 74.36 -88.55 11.26
CA LYS A 278 75.49 -89.23 10.61
C LYS A 278 76.74 -89.12 11.48
N GLU A 279 77.05 -87.93 11.98
CA GLU A 279 78.19 -87.68 12.85
C GLU A 279 78.08 -88.43 14.18
N ARG A 280 76.91 -88.43 14.82
CA ARG A 280 76.63 -89.26 16.01
C ARG A 280 76.83 -90.75 15.74
N LYS A 281 76.38 -91.26 14.59
CA LYS A 281 76.62 -92.65 14.18
C LYS A 281 78.11 -92.92 13.99
N LEU A 282 78.82 -92.02 13.31
CA LEU A 282 80.28 -92.11 13.12
C LEU A 282 80.99 -92.14 14.47
N HIS A 283 80.71 -91.20 15.38
CA HIS A 283 81.27 -91.18 16.73
C HIS A 283 80.95 -92.43 17.54
N ARG A 284 79.74 -92.99 17.44
CA ARG A 284 79.41 -94.28 18.08
C ARG A 284 80.31 -95.40 17.56
N THR A 285 80.55 -95.44 16.25
CA THR A 285 81.45 -96.42 15.63
C THR A 285 82.90 -96.20 16.06
N THR A 286 83.39 -94.95 16.02
CA THR A 286 84.73 -94.58 16.48
C THR A 286 84.93 -94.88 17.96
N LYS A 287 83.94 -94.58 18.81
CA LYS A 287 83.95 -94.90 20.24
C LYS A 287 84.02 -96.41 20.46
N LYS A 288 83.22 -97.21 19.75
CA LYS A 288 83.31 -98.68 19.79
C LYS A 288 84.70 -99.18 19.37
N GLY A 289 85.29 -98.57 18.34
CA GLY A 289 86.66 -98.86 17.89
C GLY A 289 87.71 -98.51 18.95
N LEU A 290 87.59 -97.33 19.58
CA LEU A 290 88.43 -96.91 20.68
C LEU A 290 88.26 -97.79 21.92
N ASP A 291 87.05 -98.24 22.23
CA ASP A 291 86.79 -99.17 23.34
C ASP A 291 87.37 -100.57 23.03
N HIS A 292 87.32 -101.03 21.78
CA HIS A 292 88.05 -102.23 21.34
C HIS A 292 89.56 -102.07 21.50
N LEU A 293 90.11 -100.92 21.10
CA LEU A 293 91.52 -100.61 21.31
C LEU A 293 91.86 -100.51 22.80
N ARG A 294 91.07 -99.81 23.61
CA ARG A 294 91.24 -99.74 25.07
C ARG A 294 91.20 -101.12 25.71
N ASN A 295 90.26 -101.97 25.32
CA ASN A 295 90.19 -103.35 25.80
C ASN A 295 91.38 -104.18 25.33
N HIS A 296 91.81 -104.02 24.06
CA HIS A 296 93.02 -104.66 23.54
C HIS A 296 94.26 -104.23 24.34
N PHE A 297 94.46 -102.93 24.56
CA PHE A 297 95.57 -102.37 25.34
C PHE A 297 95.48 -102.69 26.84
N ALA A 298 94.28 -102.80 27.42
CA ALA A 298 94.08 -103.24 28.80
C ALA A 298 94.25 -104.76 28.97
N SER A 299 94.06 -105.54 27.91
CA SER A 299 94.32 -106.98 27.85
C SER A 299 95.77 -107.32 27.49
N LEU A 300 96.57 -106.33 27.07
CA LEU A 300 98.01 -106.51 26.95
C LEU A 300 98.59 -106.59 28.38
N PRO A 301 99.37 -107.62 28.70
CA PRO A 301 100.08 -107.65 29.96
C PRO A 301 101.02 -106.45 30.01
N MET A 302 100.97 -105.72 31.13
CA MET A 302 101.77 -104.54 31.46
C MET A 302 103.26 -104.90 31.68
N SER A 303 103.78 -105.84 30.90
CA SER A 303 105.12 -106.43 30.99
C SER A 303 106.11 -105.85 29.98
N HIS A 304 105.68 -104.91 29.12
CA HIS A 304 106.59 -104.17 28.25
C HIS A 304 106.13 -102.72 28.10
N ILE A 305 107.09 -101.79 28.27
CA ILE A 305 106.97 -100.32 28.19
C ILE A 305 106.54 -99.72 29.56
N LEU A 306 107.39 -99.54 30.60
CA LEU A 306 108.77 -99.06 30.64
C LEU A 306 109.49 -99.42 31.99
N PRO A 307 110.85 -99.39 32.02
CA PRO A 307 111.75 -100.08 32.98
C PRO A 307 112.24 -99.20 34.16
N PRO A 308 112.85 -99.81 35.21
CA PRO A 308 113.30 -99.11 36.41
C PRO A 308 114.54 -98.24 36.13
N ASN A 309 114.55 -97.03 36.70
CA ASN A 309 115.57 -95.97 36.62
C ASN A 309 115.38 -94.90 35.53
N SER A 310 114.24 -94.21 35.52
CA SER A 310 114.19 -92.85 34.95
C SER A 310 113.31 -91.93 35.80
N VAL A 311 114.01 -91.13 36.62
CA VAL A 311 113.76 -89.70 36.87
C VAL A 311 112.43 -89.34 37.56
N ARG A 312 112.47 -89.10 38.88
CA ARG A 312 112.53 -87.79 39.61
C ARG A 312 111.21 -87.01 39.63
N GLN A 313 110.81 -86.68 40.85
CA GLN A 313 110.07 -85.48 41.29
C GLN A 313 109.73 -84.47 40.20
N ASP A 314 108.45 -84.24 39.94
CA ASP A 314 107.69 -83.07 40.40
C ASP A 314 106.30 -83.00 39.70
N GLU A 315 105.37 -82.32 40.36
CA GLU A 315 104.11 -81.76 39.83
C GLU A 315 102.95 -82.72 39.48
N ILE A 316 102.25 -83.18 40.53
CA ILE A 316 100.77 -83.25 40.48
C ILE A 316 100.28 -82.40 41.63
N ASP A 317 99.75 -81.22 41.32
CA ASP A 317 98.45 -80.77 41.80
C ASP A 317 98.18 -79.38 41.25
N GLU A 318 97.47 -79.30 40.11
CA GLU A 318 96.62 -78.14 39.91
C GLU A 318 95.37 -78.45 39.06
N PHE A 319 94.26 -78.02 39.65
CA PHE A 319 92.91 -77.81 39.10
C PHE A 319 91.97 -79.01 38.94
N GLN A 320 91.30 -79.30 40.06
CA GLN A 320 89.88 -79.63 40.06
C GLN A 320 89.00 -78.37 39.88
N TYR A 321 87.92 -78.58 39.13
CA TYR A 321 86.69 -77.81 38.88
C TYR A 321 86.70 -76.66 37.87
#